data_AF-A0A2V5NCV6-F1
#
_entry.id   AF-A0A2V5NCV6-F1
#
_cell.length_a   1.000
_cell.length_b   1.000
_cell.length_c   1.000
_cell.angle_alpha   90.00
_cell.angle_beta   90.00
_cell.angle_gamma   90.00
#
_symmetry.space_group_name_H-M   'P 1'
#
loop_
_entity.id
_entity.type
_entity.pdbx_description
1 polymer ?
#
loop_
_entity_poly.entity_id
_entity_poly.type
_entity_poly.pdbx_seq_one_letter_code
_entity_poly.pdbx_strand_id
1 'polypeptide(L)' 'ASDEEMEVIKAQVSASEETERPKVSFGLGETVKINNGPFLNFSGIIEEVDPDRGKLKVTVNIFGRNTPVELEYWQVEKG' A
#
# COMPACT_ATOMS: atom_id res chain seq x y z
N ALA A 1 41.18 1.84 -29.05
CA ALA A 1 39.87 1.21 -29.27
C ALA A 1 40.01 -0.27 -28.91
N SER A 2 38.91 -0.86 -28.46
CA SER A 2 38.74 -2.02 -27.56
C SER A 2 38.65 -1.55 -26.09
N ASP A 3 37.64 -0.77 -25.72
CA ASP A 3 36.20 -1.14 -25.65
C ASP A 3 35.93 -2.32 -24.69
N GLU A 4 36.72 -2.46 -23.64
CA GLU A 4 36.47 -3.45 -22.57
C GLU A 4 36.57 -2.80 -21.18
N GLU A 5 36.20 -1.52 -21.13
CA GLU A 5 35.91 -0.84 -19.88
C GLU A 5 34.42 -0.99 -19.55
N MET A 6 34.12 -1.39 -18.32
CA MET A 6 32.93 -0.96 -17.56
C MET A 6 31.59 -1.69 -17.74
N GLU A 7 31.52 -2.90 -18.31
CA GLU A 7 30.23 -3.62 -18.35
C GLU A 7 29.92 -4.48 -17.11
N VAL A 8 30.82 -4.54 -16.13
CA VAL A 8 30.63 -5.38 -14.92
C VAL A 8 29.90 -4.63 -13.79
N ILE A 9 29.74 -3.30 -13.90
CA ILE A 9 29.10 -2.46 -12.86
C ILE A 9 27.70 -1.99 -13.30
N LYS A 10 26.88 -2.86 -13.90
CA LYS A 10 25.47 -2.52 -14.18
C LYS A 10 24.44 -3.53 -13.68
N ALA A 11 24.89 -4.59 -12.99
CA ALA A 11 24.01 -5.69 -12.59
C ALA A 11 23.76 -5.82 -11.08
N GLN A 12 24.26 -4.90 -10.23
CA GLN A 12 24.11 -5.02 -8.77
C GLN A 12 23.24 -3.95 -8.08
N VAL A 13 22.57 -3.06 -8.83
CA VAL A 13 21.74 -2.00 -8.21
C VAL A 13 20.24 -2.13 -8.51
N SER A 14 19.83 -3.15 -9.26
CA SER A 14 18.40 -3.38 -9.58
C SER A 14 17.75 -4.45 -8.70
N ALA A 15 18.24 -4.62 -7.47
CA ALA A 15 17.66 -5.52 -6.48
C ALA A 15 17.17 -4.80 -5.21
N SER A 16 17.19 -3.45 -5.20
CA SER A 16 16.77 -2.63 -4.08
C SER A 16 15.63 -1.65 -4.40
N GLU A 17 15.07 -1.73 -5.60
CA GLU A 17 13.83 -1.02 -5.98
C GLU A 17 12.63 -1.96 -6.19
N GLU A 18 12.77 -3.23 -5.83
CA GLU A 18 11.62 -3.98 -5.33
C GLU A 18 11.38 -3.51 -3.90
N THR A 19 11.02 -2.22 -3.76
CA THR A 19 10.12 -1.87 -2.66
C THR A 19 8.96 -2.82 -2.87
N GLU A 20 8.87 -3.78 -1.98
CA GLU A 20 7.82 -4.78 -1.91
C GLU A 20 6.51 -4.01 -1.94
N ARG A 21 5.99 -3.69 -3.14
CA ARG A 21 4.60 -3.32 -3.32
C ARG A 21 3.93 -4.53 -2.71
N PRO A 22 3.29 -4.42 -1.54
CA PRO A 22 2.76 -5.59 -0.89
C PRO A 22 1.94 -6.30 -1.97
N LYS A 23 2.25 -7.58 -2.23
CA LYS A 23 1.52 -8.41 -3.21
C LYS A 23 0.01 -8.44 -2.93
N VAL A 24 -0.40 -7.85 -1.80
CA VAL A 24 -1.74 -7.48 -1.42
C VAL A 24 -2.27 -6.39 -2.35
N SER A 25 -2.92 -6.82 -3.41
CA SER A 25 -3.84 -5.97 -4.17
C SER A 25 -5.11 -5.77 -3.34
N PHE A 26 -5.49 -4.52 -3.09
CA PHE A 26 -6.71 -4.16 -2.40
C PHE A 26 -7.83 -3.86 -3.39
N GLY A 27 -9.00 -4.46 -3.19
CA GLY A 27 -10.19 -4.24 -4.02
C GLY A 27 -11.20 -3.27 -3.40
N LEU A 28 -12.01 -2.64 -4.24
CA LEU A 28 -13.21 -1.93 -3.80
C LEU A 28 -14.19 -2.91 -3.14
N GLY A 29 -14.82 -2.49 -2.04
CA GLY A 29 -15.73 -3.30 -1.24
C GLY A 29 -15.04 -4.31 -0.32
N GLU A 30 -13.71 -4.31 -0.28
CA GLU A 30 -12.95 -5.25 0.56
C GLU A 30 -12.83 -4.75 2.00
N THR A 31 -12.93 -5.66 2.95
CA THR A 31 -12.73 -5.36 4.37
C THR A 31 -11.23 -5.37 4.68
N VAL A 32 -10.76 -4.28 5.29
CA VAL A 32 -9.39 -4.15 5.76
C VAL A 32 -9.35 -3.81 7.24
N LYS A 33 -8.32 -4.32 7.91
CA LYS A 33 -8.01 -3.99 9.29
C LYS A 33 -6.93 -2.92 9.32
N ILE A 34 -7.16 -1.86 10.09
CA ILE A 34 -6.21 -0.77 10.22
C ILE A 34 -5.17 -1.15 11.29
N ASN A 35 -3.89 -1.15 10.92
CA ASN A 35 -2.77 -1.55 11.77
C ASN A 35 -1.91 -0.35 12.25
N ASN A 36 -2.31 0.88 11.90
CA ASN A 36 -1.58 2.09 12.27
C ASN A 36 -2.50 3.31 12.51
N GLY A 37 -1.96 4.33 13.19
CA GLY A 37 -2.63 5.62 13.37
C GLY A 37 -3.76 5.60 14.40
N PRO A 38 -4.60 6.66 14.43
CA PRO A 38 -5.66 6.83 15.43
C PRO A 38 -6.82 5.83 15.27
N PHE A 39 -6.86 5.12 14.14
CA PHE A 39 -7.85 4.10 13.83
C PHE A 39 -7.29 2.67 13.96
N LEU A 40 -6.16 2.50 14.66
CA LEU A 40 -5.57 1.19 14.95
C LEU A 40 -6.62 0.21 15.53
N ASN A 41 -6.61 -1.02 15.04
CA ASN A 41 -7.54 -2.10 15.38
C ASN A 41 -9.00 -1.91 14.92
N PHE A 42 -9.35 -0.81 14.25
CA PHE A 42 -10.62 -0.73 13.55
C PHE A 42 -10.58 -1.52 12.24
N SER A 43 -11.76 -1.97 11.82
CA SER A 43 -11.96 -2.54 10.48
C SER A 43 -12.86 -1.61 9.68
N GLY A 44 -12.61 -1.53 8.39
CA GLY A 44 -13.40 -0.73 7.47
C GLY A 44 -13.49 -1.36 6.10
N ILE A 45 -14.35 -0.80 5.27
CA ILE A 45 -14.56 -1.25 3.89
C ILE A 45 -13.90 -0.24 2.95
N ILE A 46 -13.15 -0.73 1.98
CA ILE A 46 -12.54 0.12 0.95
C ILE A 46 -13.65 0.62 0.01
N GLU A 47 -13.83 1.94 -0.03
CA GLU A 47 -14.75 2.62 -0.94
C GLU A 47 -14.04 3.10 -2.21
N GLU A 48 -12.73 3.38 -2.13
CA GLU A 48 -11.94 3.89 -3.24
C GLU A 48 -10.48 3.42 -3.12
N VAL A 49 -9.86 3.12 -4.25
CA VAL A 49 -8.45 2.72 -4.36
C VAL A 49 -7.77 3.71 -5.31
N ASP A 50 -6.72 4.35 -4.84
CA ASP A 50 -5.89 5.27 -5.62
C ASP A 50 -4.46 4.71 -5.70
N PRO A 51 -4.16 3.86 -6.71
CA PRO A 51 -2.85 3.26 -6.88
C PRO A 51 -1.77 4.29 -7.25
N ASP A 52 -2.14 5.37 -7.95
CA ASP A 52 -1.22 6.40 -8.41
C ASP A 52 -0.68 7.21 -7.23
N ARG A 53 -1.53 7.51 -6.24
CA ARG A 53 -1.15 8.25 -5.03
C ARG A 53 -0.77 7.37 -3.85
N GLY A 54 -0.94 6.05 -3.96
CA GLY A 54 -0.64 5.14 -2.85
C GLY A 54 -1.65 5.23 -1.71
N LYS A 55 -2.91 5.55 -1.99
CA LYS A 55 -3.94 5.78 -0.98
C LYS A 55 -5.20 4.93 -1.16
N LEU A 56 -5.89 4.72 -0.06
CA LEU A 56 -7.14 3.98 0.07
C LEU A 56 -8.14 4.84 0.82
N LYS A 57 -9.36 4.93 0.31
CA LYS A 57 -10.47 5.53 1.04
C LYS A 57 -11.25 4.41 1.70
N VAL A 58 -11.22 4.37 3.03
CA VAL A 58 -11.82 3.33 3.83
C VAL A 58 -12.95 3.92 4.66
N THR A 59 -14.13 3.31 4.60
CA THR A 59 -15.23 3.66 5.50
C THR A 59 -15.16 2.81 6.75
N VAL A 60 -14.94 3.46 7.89
CA VAL A 60 -14.92 2.82 9.21
C VAL A 60 -16.25 3.08 9.90
N ASN A 61 -16.84 2.04 10.50
CA ASN A 61 -18.02 2.19 11.33
C ASN A 61 -17.59 2.44 12.78
N ILE A 62 -17.79 3.67 13.25
CA ILE A 62 -17.46 4.09 14.61
C ILE A 62 -18.76 4.56 15.28
N PHE A 63 -19.20 3.84 16.33
CA PHE A 63 -20.44 4.15 17.07
C PHE A 63 -21.70 4.29 16.18
N GLY A 64 -21.83 3.45 15.15
CA GLY A 64 -22.96 3.50 14.21
C GLY A 64 -22.87 4.65 13.19
N ARG A 65 -21.72 5.32 13.09
CA ARG A 65 -21.45 6.36 12.10
C ARG A 65 -20.40 5.86 11.11
N ASN A 66 -20.81 5.79 9.85
CA ASN A 66 -19.89 5.56 8.73
C ASN A 66 -19.05 6.80 8.51
N THR A 67 -17.77 6.71 8.84
CA THR A 67 -16.81 7.81 8.68
C THR A 67 -15.78 7.41 7.63
N PRO A 68 -15.73 8.10 6.47
CA PRO A 68 -14.70 7.85 5.48
C PRO A 68 -13.37 8.43 5.94
N VAL A 69 -12.31 7.64 5.86
CA VAL A 69 -10.93 8.04 6.17
C VAL A 69 -10.02 7.68 5.00
N GLU A 70 -9.00 8.50 4.77
CA GLU A 70 -7.97 8.24 3.77
C GLU A 70 -6.76 7.63 4.48
N LEU A 71 -6.32 6.46 4.01
CA LEU A 71 -5.22 5.68 4.59
C LEU A 71 -4.24 5.27 3.49
N GLU A 72 -3.00 5.02 3.84
CA GLU A 72 -2.01 4.45 2.93
C GLU A 72 -2.02 2.91 2.98
N TYR A 73 -1.54 2.27 1.92
CA TYR A 73 -1.49 0.81 1.79
C TYR A 73 -0.80 0.10 2.97
N TRP A 74 0.20 0.74 3.59
CA TRP A 74 0.95 0.17 4.71
C TRP A 74 0.24 0.31 6.07
N GLN A 75 -0.77 1.18 6.17
CA GLN A 75 -1.54 1.42 7.39
C GLN A 75 -2.70 0.43 7.56
N VAL A 76 -2.89 -0.44 6.57
CA VAL A 76 -3.97 -1.42 6.54
C VAL A 76 -3.42 -2.81 6.21
N GLU A 77 -4.10 -3.81 6.74
CA GLU A 77 -3.89 -5.22 6.46
C GLU A 77 -5.17 -5.80 5.91
N LYS A 78 -5.03 -6.74 4.97
CA LYS A 78 -6.16 -7.52 4.47
C LYS A 78 -6.73 -8.35 5.63
N GLY A 79 -8.04 -8.20 5.88
CA GLY A 79 -8.75 -8.89 6.96
C GLY A 79 -8.95 -10.38 6.71
#